data_AF-A0A920TGU3-F1
#
_entry.id   AF-A0A920TGU3-F1
#
_cell.length_a   1.000
_cell.length_b   1.000
_cell.length_c   1.000
_cell.angle_alpha   90.00
_cell.angle_beta   90.00
_cell.angle_gamma   90.00
#
_symmetry.space_group_name_H-M   'P 1'
#
loop_
_entity.id
_entity.type
_entity.pdbx_description
1 polymer ?
#
loop_
_entity_poly.entity_id
_entity_poly.type
_entity_poly.pdbx_seq_one_letter_code
_entity_poly.pdbx_strand_id
1 'polypeptide(L)'
;MLSEENLIVEAGTGVGKSLAYLIPSIVYSIINNKRVVISTNTINLQNQLVSKDLPLALSAIGLIDKDFLKNFKFCELKGRENYLCFKNFDKAILDQNISVDMQN
;
A
#
# COMPACT_ATOMS: atom_id res chain seq x y z
N MET A 1 26.28 13.17 15.34
CA MET A 1 25.67 11.96 14.73
C MET A 1 24.36 11.77 15.47
N LEU A 2 23.25 12.27 14.93
CA LEU A 2 21.96 12.16 15.61
C LEU A 2 21.52 10.69 15.53
N SER A 3 21.59 10.00 16.67
CA SER A 3 20.92 8.73 16.90
C SER A 3 19.45 9.02 17.14
N GLU A 4 18.67 9.15 16.07
CA GLU A 4 17.22 9.31 16.19
C GLU A 4 16.55 8.07 15.63
N GLU A 5 16.13 7.17 16.51
CA GLU A 5 15.43 5.94 16.11
C GLU A 5 13.99 6.22 15.66
N ASN A 6 13.42 7.39 16.00
CA ASN A 6 12.03 7.74 15.69
C ASN A 6 11.84 9.26 15.46
N LEU A 7 10.99 9.62 14.49
CA LEU A 7 10.61 11.00 14.16
C LEU A 7 9.08 11.14 14.23
N ILE A 8 8.60 12.21 14.86
CA ILE A 8 7.18 12.59 14.87
C ILE A 8 7.01 13.84 14.02
N VAL A 9 6.09 13.78 13.06
CA VAL A 9 5.77 14.91 12.17
C VAL A 9 4.26 15.12 12.17
N GLU A 10 3.83 16.35 12.43
CA GLU A 10 2.46 16.78 12.26
C GLU A 10 2.30 17.53 10.93
N ALA A 11 1.23 17.21 10.20
CA ALA A 11 0.94 17.87 8.94
C ALA A 11 -0.58 17.90 8.70
N GLY A 12 -1.08 19.05 8.23
CA GLY A 12 -2.51 19.28 7.94
C GLY A 12 -3.04 18.41 6.79
N THR A 13 -4.36 18.34 6.62
CA THR A 13 -4.96 17.65 5.47
C THR A 13 -4.59 18.33 4.15
N GLY A 14 -4.48 17.56 3.06
CA GLY A 14 -4.19 18.10 1.72
C GLY A 14 -2.73 18.52 1.45
N VAL A 15 -1.85 18.55 2.44
CA VAL A 15 -0.45 19.02 2.27
C VAL A 15 0.49 17.98 1.60
N GLY A 16 -0.03 16.86 1.12
CA GLY A 16 0.77 15.85 0.44
C GLY A 16 1.56 14.91 1.37
N LYS A 17 1.09 14.69 2.61
CA LYS A 17 1.72 13.77 3.59
C LYS A 17 2.11 12.42 2.99
N SER A 18 1.21 11.81 2.21
CA SER A 18 1.46 10.52 1.57
C SER A 18 2.70 10.53 0.69
N LEU A 19 2.81 11.53 -0.20
CA LEU A 19 3.97 11.65 -1.09
C LEU A 19 5.25 11.96 -0.32
N ALA A 20 5.14 12.78 0.73
CA ALA A 20 6.27 13.17 1.57
C ALA A 20 6.96 11.96 2.23
N TYR A 21 6.22 10.91 2.61
CA TYR A 21 6.84 9.66 3.09
C TYR A 21 7.04 8.61 1.99
N LEU A 22 6.19 8.53 0.96
CA LEU A 22 6.28 7.47 -0.06
C LEU A 22 7.54 7.60 -0.92
N ILE A 23 7.80 8.78 -1.48
CA ILE A 23 8.92 8.99 -2.40
C ILE A 23 10.26 8.64 -1.74
N PRO A 24 10.64 9.22 -0.57
CA PRO A 24 11.89 8.85 0.07
C PRO A 24 11.90 7.39 0.55
N SER A 25 10.76 6.81 0.96
CA SER A 25 10.70 5.39 1.35
C SER A 25 10.99 4.45 0.19
N ILE A 26 10.44 4.72 -1.00
CA ILE A 26 10.67 3.94 -2.22
C ILE A 26 12.15 4.01 -2.58
N VAL A 27 12.70 5.22 -2.67
CA VAL A 27 14.13 5.45 -2.99
C VAL A 27 15.03 4.75 -1.96
N TYR A 28 14.74 4.91 -0.67
CA TYR A 28 15.48 4.25 0.40
C TYR A 28 15.43 2.73 0.28
N SER A 29 14.25 2.15 0.00
CA SER A 29 14.08 0.70 -0.11
C SER A 29 14.92 0.10 -1.24
N ILE A 30 15.00 0.79 -2.38
CA ILE A 30 15.73 0.36 -3.57
C ILE A 30 17.24 0.46 -3.32
N ILE A 31 17.72 1.62 -2.87
CA ILE A 31 19.16 1.89 -2.67
C ILE A 31 19.75 0.97 -1.60
N ASN A 32 19.02 0.73 -0.52
CA ASN A 32 19.52 -0.03 0.62
C ASN A 32 19.13 -1.51 0.59
N ASN A 33 18.34 -1.95 -0.40
CA ASN A 33 17.72 -3.27 -0.45
C ASN A 33 17.03 -3.64 0.88
N LYS A 34 16.29 -2.68 1.45
CA LYS A 34 15.60 -2.82 2.75
C LYS A 34 14.10 -2.69 2.56
N ARG A 35 13.34 -3.42 3.38
CA ARG A 35 11.88 -3.32 3.41
C ARG A 35 11.46 -2.10 4.20
N VAL A 36 10.46 -1.38 3.70
CA VAL A 36 9.78 -0.29 4.41
C VAL A 36 8.33 -0.71 4.63
N VAL A 37 7.81 -0.47 5.84
CA VAL A 37 6.43 -0.76 6.20
C VAL A 37 5.71 0.56 6.44
N ILE A 38 4.55 0.73 5.80
CA ILE A 38 3.69 1.89 5.96
C ILE A 38 2.37 1.39 6.54
N SER A 39 2.01 1.90 7.72
CA SER A 39 0.74 1.57 8.39
C SER A 39 -0.23 2.74 8.27
N THR A 40 -1.49 2.44 8.03
CA THR A 40 -2.59 3.42 8.01
C THR A 40 -3.64 3.04 9.05
N ASN A 41 -4.51 3.99 9.40
CA ASN A 41 -5.52 3.76 10.44
C ASN A 41 -6.67 2.83 9.99
N THR A 42 -6.99 2.79 8.69
CA THR A 42 -8.11 2.00 8.15
C THR A 42 -7.79 1.39 6.80
N ILE A 43 -8.49 0.31 6.45
CA ILE A 43 -8.37 -0.34 5.13
C ILE A 43 -8.73 0.63 4.01
N ASN A 44 -9.71 1.52 4.21
CA ASN A 44 -10.05 2.52 3.20
C ASN A 44 -8.90 3.50 2.93
N LEU A 45 -8.20 3.96 3.98
CA LEU A 45 -7.01 4.79 3.84
C LEU A 45 -5.86 4.03 3.16
N GLN A 46 -5.68 2.74 3.48
CA GLN A 46 -4.72 1.89 2.79
C GLN A 46 -5.05 1.76 1.28
N ASN A 47 -6.32 1.51 0.94
CA ASN A 47 -6.76 1.41 -0.45
C ASN A 47 -6.57 2.75 -1.20
N GLN A 48 -6.81 3.89 -0.55
CA GLN A 48 -6.52 5.21 -1.15
C GLN A 48 -5.02 5.40 -1.40
N LEU A 49 -4.18 5.01 -0.45
CA LEU A 49 -2.73 5.04 -0.60
C LEU A 49 -2.28 4.24 -1.82
N VAL A 50 -2.82 3.03 -2.00
CA VAL A 50 -2.39 2.13 -3.08
C VAL A 50 -3.01 2.49 -4.43
N SER A 51 -4.28 2.88 -4.48
CA SER A 51 -4.96 3.18 -5.74
C SER A 51 -4.61 4.55 -6.33
N LYS A 52 -4.12 5.48 -5.50
CA LYS A 52 -3.88 6.87 -5.91
C LYS A 52 -2.45 7.34 -5.61
N ASP A 53 -2.07 7.37 -4.34
CA ASP A 53 -0.84 8.05 -3.91
C ASP A 53 0.43 7.30 -4.33
N LEU A 54 0.43 5.96 -4.24
CA LEU A 54 1.53 5.11 -4.68
C LEU A 54 1.75 5.20 -6.20
N PRO A 55 0.73 5.04 -7.07
CA PRO A 55 0.88 5.29 -8.51
C PRO A 55 1.41 6.68 -8.82
N LEU A 56 0.95 7.71 -8.10
CA LEU A 56 1.44 9.07 -8.27
C LEU A 56 2.92 9.21 -7.90
N ALA A 57 3.35 8.62 -6.79
CA ALA A 57 4.75 8.60 -6.37
C ALA A 57 5.64 7.85 -7.38
N LEU A 58 5.19 6.69 -7.87
CA LEU A 58 5.91 5.92 -8.89
C LEU A 58 6.00 6.67 -10.22
N SER A 59 4.93 7.35 -10.63
CA SER A 59 4.95 8.21 -11.82
C SER A 59 5.98 9.33 -11.67
N ALA A 60 5.98 10.04 -10.53
CA ALA A 60 6.92 11.12 -10.28
C ALA A 60 8.40 10.65 -10.32
N ILE A 61 8.71 9.49 -9.74
CA ILE A 61 10.06 8.90 -9.81
C ILE A 61 10.39 8.45 -11.23
N GLY A 62 9.44 7.79 -11.91
CA GLY A 62 9.63 7.27 -13.27
C GLY A 62 9.80 8.35 -14.35
N LEU A 63 9.35 9.58 -14.10
CA LEU A 63 9.65 10.75 -14.95
C LEU A 63 11.13 11.15 -14.89
N ILE A 64 11.83 10.83 -13.80
CA ILE A 64 13.25 11.12 -13.60
C ILE A 64 14.10 9.96 -14.15
N ASP A 65 13.80 8.74 -13.71
CA ASP A 65 14.48 7.53 -14.15
C ASP A 65 13.52 6.33 -14.06
N LYS A 66 13.13 5.80 -15.22
CA LYS A 66 12.23 4.66 -15.33
C LYS A 66 12.91 3.35 -14.93
N ASP A 67 14.20 3.20 -15.21
CA ASP A 67 14.95 1.98 -14.91
C ASP A 67 15.24 1.84 -13.41
N PHE A 68 15.27 2.97 -12.69
CA PHE A 68 15.37 2.98 -11.23
C PHE A 68 14.27 2.16 -10.54
N LEU A 69 13.05 2.15 -11.10
CA LEU A 69 11.91 1.43 -10.56
C LEU A 69 11.86 -0.06 -10.92
N LYS A 70 12.77 -0.57 -11.76
CA LYS A 70 12.72 -1.95 -12.29
C LYS A 70 12.69 -3.02 -11.19
N ASN A 71 13.34 -2.76 -10.06
CA ASN A 71 13.43 -3.68 -8.93
C ASN A 71 12.45 -3.33 -7.79
N PHE A 72 11.59 -2.33 -7.97
CA PHE A 72 10.60 -1.96 -6.96
C PHE A 72 9.53 -3.05 -6.82
N LYS A 73 9.21 -3.41 -5.57
CA LYS A 73 8.17 -4.37 -5.23
C LYS A 73 7.38 -3.82 -4.05
N PHE A 74 6.06 -4.01 -4.10
CA PHE A 74 5.18 -3.70 -2.97
C PHE A 74 4.17 -4.83 -2.78
N CYS A 75 3.57 -4.87 -1.59
CA CYS A 75 2.51 -5.81 -1.24
C CYS A 75 1.56 -5.13 -0.25
N GLU A 76 0.26 -5.40 -0.37
CA GLU A 76 -0.73 -5.01 0.61
C GLU A 76 -0.93 -6.09 1.66
N LEU A 77 -0.86 -5.70 2.93
CA LEU A 77 -1.18 -6.56 4.06
C LEU A 77 -2.47 -6.09 4.73
N LYS A 78 -3.44 -7.01 4.86
CA LYS A 78 -4.72 -6.82 5.55
C LYS A 78 -4.91 -7.93 6.59
N GLY A 79 -5.86 -7.76 7.50
CA GLY A 79 -6.26 -8.84 8.42
C GLY A 79 -6.85 -10.03 7.66
N ARG A 80 -6.73 -11.25 8.22
CA ARG A 80 -7.16 -12.50 7.56
C ARG A 80 -8.62 -12.47 7.12
N GLU A 81 -9.47 -11.81 7.89
CA GLU A 81 -10.90 -11.62 7.62
C GLU A 81 -11.18 -10.82 6.34
N ASN A 82 -10.18 -10.14 5.78
CA ASN A 82 -10.28 -9.38 4.53
C ASN A 82 -9.84 -10.19 3.31
N TYR A 83 -9.62 -11.49 3.47
CA TYR A 83 -9.29 -12.41 2.38
C TYR A 83 -10.33 -13.51 2.27
N LEU A 84 -10.58 -13.95 1.05
CA LEU A 84 -11.49 -15.08 0.77
C LEU A 84 -10.96 -16.35 1.44
N CYS A 85 -11.78 -16.96 2.29
CA CYS A 85 -11.49 -18.28 2.82
C CYS A 85 -12.06 -19.36 1.90
N PHE A 86 -11.20 -20.05 1.14
CA PHE A 86 -11.62 -21.09 0.19
C PHE A 86 -12.52 -22.15 0.82
N LYS A 87 -12.21 -22.62 2.04
CA LYS A 87 -13.05 -23.60 2.75
C LYS A 87 -14.49 -23.10 2.98
N ASN A 88 -14.64 -21.83 3.37
CA ASN A 88 -15.96 -21.24 3.58
C ASN A 88 -16.67 -20.98 2.24
N PHE A 89 -15.90 -20.60 1.22
CA PHE A 89 -16.40 -20.41 -0.14
C PHE A 89 -16.94 -21.71 -0.74
N ASP A 90 -16.17 -22.80 -0.67
CA ASP A 90 -16.58 -24.13 -1.15
C ASP A 90 -17.84 -24.60 -0.44
N LYS A 91 -17.92 -24.41 0.89
CA LYS A 91 -19.13 -24.72 1.66
C LYS A 91 -20.34 -23.91 1.18
N ALA A 92 -20.18 -22.60 1.00
CA ALA A 92 -21.26 -21.74 0.56
C ALA A 92 -21.75 -22.09 -0.86
N ILE A 93 -20.85 -22.51 -1.76
CA ILE A 93 -21.19 -23.00 -3.11
C ILE A 93 -21.99 -24.30 -3.03
N LEU A 94 -21.57 -25.26 -2.19
CA LEU A 94 -22.27 -26.54 -2.01
C LEU A 94 -23.66 -26.37 -1.38
N ASP A 95 -23.81 -25.41 -0.46
CA ASP A 95 -25.07 -25.14 0.25
C ASP A 95 -26.09 -24.35 -0.60
N GLN A 96 -25.82 -24.07 -1.90
CA GLN A 96 -26.64 -23.25 -2.83
C GLN A 96 -27.07 -21.86 -2.30
N ASN A 97 -26.46 -21.36 -1.23
CA ASN A 97 -26.82 -20.10 -0.56
C ASN A 97 -26.01 -18.90 -1.08
N ILE A 98 -25.63 -18.88 -2.35
CA ILE A 98 -24.91 -17.75 -2.95
C ILE A 98 -25.79 -17.11 -4.03
N SER A 99 -26.42 -16.01 -3.66
CA SER A 99 -26.84 -14.98 -4.62
C SER A 99 -25.58 -14.20 -5.02
N VAL A 100 -25.04 -14.48 -6.21
CA VAL A 100 -23.96 -13.66 -6.78
C VAL A 100 -24.62 -12.38 -7.29
N ASP A 101 -24.60 -11.33 -6.46
CA ASP A 101 -24.93 -9.99 -6.94
C ASP A 101 -23.78 -9.50 -7.83
N MET A 102 -23.87 -9.80 -9.13
CA MET A 102 -23.11 -9.11 -10.17
C MET A 102 -23.65 -7.68 -10.32
N GLN A 103 -23.29 -6.81 -9.37
CA GLN A 103 -23.36 -5.37 -9.59
C GLN A 103 -22.02 -4.93 -10.18
N ASN A 104 -21.99 -4.83 -11.51
CA ASN A 104 -21.00 -4.03 -12.24
C ASN A 104 -21.26 -2.55 -12.02
#